data_AF-A0A9D0ZQR9-F1
#
_entry.id   AF-A0A9D0ZQR9-F1
#
_cell.length_a   1.000
_cell.length_b   1.000
_cell.length_c   1.000
_cell.angle_alpha   90.00
_cell.angle_beta   90.00
_cell.angle_gamma   90.00
#
_symmetry.space_group_name_H-M   'P 1'
#
loop_
_entity.id
_entity.type
_entity.pdbx_description
1 polymer ?
#
loop_
_entity_poly.entity_id
_entity_poly.type
_entity_poly.pdbx_seq_one_letter_code
_entity_poly.pdbx_strand_id
1 'polypeptide(L)'
;MKLTLQNNEIIIYLNKTYIKNIDLQNKKILENYLNKLLNKIKNKYELYISGYYDVKIYLSEEYGIIINIEKENLDYPEYFAGEIDMNISVIEDRFLYEVENIDIPKSILKKLEKYKFLDKIYLRPKENLSDIELGVILENTKLIYGEKAKQILAKSRKIEVI
;
A
#
# COMPACT_ATOMS: atom_id res chain seq x y z
N MET A 1 -2.42 7.10 -8.38
CA MET A 1 -1.48 5.97 -8.25
C MET A 1 -0.15 6.58 -7.87
N LYS A 2 0.52 6.04 -6.83
CA LYS A 2 1.88 6.40 -6.46
C LYS A 2 2.77 5.17 -6.66
N LEU A 3 4.00 5.38 -7.12
CA LEU A 3 5.02 4.35 -7.31
C LEU A 3 6.24 4.72 -6.48
N THR A 4 6.88 3.75 -5.86
CA THR A 4 8.14 3.93 -5.15
C THR A 4 9.08 2.78 -5.49
N LEU A 5 10.34 3.10 -5.77
CA LEU A 5 11.40 2.13 -6.10
C LEU A 5 12.47 2.25 -5.01
N GLN A 6 12.71 1.18 -4.25
CA GLN A 6 13.71 1.15 -3.17
C GLN A 6 14.39 -0.20 -3.14
N ASN A 7 15.72 -0.26 -3.23
CA ASN A 7 16.52 -1.48 -2.98
C ASN A 7 15.96 -2.77 -3.65
N ASN A 8 15.64 -2.73 -4.94
CA ASN A 8 14.99 -3.81 -5.72
C ASN A 8 13.53 -4.13 -5.39
N GLU A 9 12.89 -3.37 -4.51
CA GLU A 9 11.47 -3.41 -4.27
C GLU A 9 10.73 -2.37 -5.12
N ILE A 10 9.60 -2.79 -5.67
CA ILE A 10 8.62 -1.93 -6.32
C ILE A 10 7.39 -1.87 -5.41
N ILE A 11 7.06 -0.67 -4.94
CA ILE A 11 5.88 -0.44 -4.10
C ILE A 11 4.88 0.41 -4.87
N ILE A 12 3.67 -0.11 -5.05
CA ILE A 12 2.60 0.53 -5.81
C ILE A 12 1.42 0.80 -4.88
N TYR A 13 0.98 2.05 -4.86
CA TYR A 13 -0.15 2.50 -4.06
C TYR A 13 -1.35 2.79 -4.96
N LEU A 14 -2.44 2.05 -4.74
CA LEU A 14 -3.67 2.12 -5.53
C LEU A 14 -4.85 2.32 -4.59
N ASN A 15 -5.43 3.53 -4.60
CA ASN A 15 -6.66 3.77 -3.85
C ASN A 15 -7.86 3.02 -4.45
N LYS A 16 -9.01 3.02 -3.76
CA LYS A 16 -10.25 2.35 -4.18
C LYS A 16 -10.62 2.60 -5.63
N THR A 17 -10.44 3.83 -6.11
CA THR A 17 -10.80 4.21 -7.48
C THR A 17 -10.00 3.45 -8.53
N TYR A 18 -8.76 3.06 -8.25
CA TYR A 18 -7.94 2.24 -9.16
C TYR A 18 -8.30 0.75 -9.16
N ILE A 19 -9.02 0.26 -8.14
CA ILE A 19 -9.28 -1.17 -7.97
C ILE A 19 -10.75 -1.57 -8.14
N LYS A 20 -11.65 -0.63 -8.46
CA LYS A 20 -13.11 -0.88 -8.58
C LYS A 20 -13.48 -2.10 -9.43
N ASN A 21 -12.69 -2.44 -10.44
CA ASN A 21 -12.96 -3.51 -11.40
C ASN A 21 -11.98 -4.68 -11.28
N ILE A 22 -11.28 -4.82 -10.16
CA ILE A 22 -10.32 -5.90 -9.94
C ILE A 22 -10.92 -6.91 -8.97
N ASP A 23 -11.04 -8.15 -9.43
CA ASP A 23 -11.31 -9.27 -8.54
C ASP A 23 -10.01 -9.71 -7.88
N LEU A 24 -9.81 -9.33 -6.62
CA LEU A 24 -8.63 -9.69 -5.81
C LEU A 24 -8.66 -11.14 -5.30
N GLN A 25 -9.80 -11.83 -5.41
CA GLN A 25 -9.93 -13.22 -4.96
C GLN A 25 -9.63 -14.22 -6.10
N ASN A 26 -9.77 -13.80 -7.35
CA ASN A 26 -9.42 -14.62 -8.51
C ASN A 26 -7.94 -14.49 -8.88
N LYS A 27 -7.14 -15.48 -8.44
CA LYS A 27 -5.68 -15.52 -8.68
C LYS A 27 -5.29 -15.29 -10.15
N LYS A 28 -6.00 -15.92 -11.11
CA LYS A 28 -5.69 -15.79 -12.54
C LYS A 28 -5.98 -14.38 -13.08
N ILE A 29 -7.05 -13.74 -12.63
CA ILE A 29 -7.38 -12.36 -13.01
C ILE A 29 -6.35 -11.40 -12.40
N LEU A 30 -6.01 -11.61 -11.13
CA LEU A 30 -5.04 -10.80 -10.40
C LEU A 30 -3.63 -10.88 -11.01
N GLU A 31 -3.16 -12.08 -11.35
CA GLU A 31 -1.87 -12.29 -12.02
C GLU A 31 -1.81 -11.60 -13.38
N ASN A 32 -2.86 -11.73 -14.20
CA ASN A 32 -2.98 -11.01 -15.47
C ASN A 32 -2.99 -9.49 -15.29
N TYR A 33 -3.65 -8.98 -14.24
CA TYR A 33 -3.65 -7.57 -13.91
C TYR A 33 -2.25 -7.08 -13.53
N LEU A 34 -1.56 -7.80 -12.64
CA LEU A 34 -0.22 -7.47 -12.18
C LEU A 34 0.79 -7.51 -13.33
N ASN A 35 0.73 -8.53 -14.19
CA ASN A 35 1.56 -8.61 -15.39
C ASN A 35 1.37 -7.40 -16.32
N LYS A 36 0.12 -6.98 -16.55
CA LYS A 36 -0.16 -5.76 -17.33
C LYS A 36 0.33 -4.50 -16.63
N LEU A 37 0.21 -4.42 -15.30
CA LEU A 37 0.66 -3.29 -14.50
C LEU A 37 2.20 -3.17 -14.53
N LEU A 38 2.91 -4.26 -14.28
CA LEU A 38 4.36 -4.33 -14.32
C LEU A 38 4.90 -4.02 -15.71
N ASN A 39 4.30 -4.54 -16.78
CA ASN A 39 4.70 -4.19 -18.14
C ASN A 39 4.50 -2.69 -18.45
N LYS A 40 3.41 -2.08 -17.96
CA LYS A 40 3.23 -0.62 -18.09
C LYS A 40 4.30 0.16 -17.35
N ILE A 41 4.67 -0.27 -16.15
CA ILE A 41 5.72 0.36 -15.34
C ILE A 41 7.09 0.18 -16.02
N LYS A 42 7.42 -1.04 -16.44
CA LYS A 42 8.60 -1.40 -17.23
C LYS A 42 8.80 -0.45 -18.39
N ASN A 43 7.78 -0.29 -19.22
CA ASN A 43 7.84 0.54 -20.42
C ASN A 43 7.89 2.04 -20.09
N LYS A 44 7.15 2.50 -19.07
CA LYS A 44 7.08 3.92 -18.72
C LYS A 44 8.37 4.44 -18.07
N TYR A 45 9.04 3.60 -17.28
CA TYR A 45 10.23 3.98 -16.49
C TYR A 45 11.52 3.32 -17.00
N GLU A 46 11.46 2.68 -18.18
CA GLU A 46 12.61 1.99 -18.82
C GLU A 46 13.32 1.00 -17.87
N LEU A 47 12.54 0.32 -17.03
CA LEU A 47 13.08 -0.63 -16.05
C LEU A 47 13.31 -2.00 -16.69
N TYR A 48 14.32 -2.73 -16.20
CA TYR A 48 14.48 -4.14 -16.51
C TYR A 48 13.76 -4.99 -15.45
N ILE A 49 12.57 -5.50 -15.81
CA ILE A 49 11.74 -6.36 -14.96
C ILE A 49 11.66 -7.74 -15.62
N SER A 50 12.29 -8.72 -14.98
CA SER A 50 12.29 -10.15 -15.32
C SER A 50 12.78 -10.96 -14.12
N GLY A 51 12.35 -12.22 -14.04
CA GLY A 51 12.64 -13.12 -12.95
C GLY A 51 11.41 -13.53 -12.16
N TYR A 52 11.67 -14.12 -11.00
CA TYR A 52 10.67 -14.51 -10.02
C TYR A 52 10.49 -13.43 -8.97
N TYR A 53 9.23 -13.13 -8.63
CA TYR A 53 8.88 -12.06 -7.72
C TYR A 53 7.90 -12.54 -6.64
N ASP A 54 8.20 -12.19 -5.40
CA ASP A 54 7.23 -12.25 -4.31
C ASP A 54 6.37 -10.99 -4.33
N VAL A 55 5.05 -11.17 -4.41
CA VAL A 55 4.08 -10.09 -4.46
C VAL A 55 3.15 -10.16 -3.24
N LYS A 56 3.26 -9.16 -2.36
CA LYS A 56 2.38 -9.00 -1.19
C LYS A 56 1.42 -7.84 -1.44
N ILE A 57 0.13 -8.14 -1.46
CA ILE A 57 -0.93 -7.15 -1.62
C ILE A 57 -1.60 -6.94 -0.27
N TYR A 58 -1.39 -5.77 0.32
CA TYR A 58 -2.09 -5.35 1.52
C TYR A 58 -3.39 -4.66 1.11
N LEU A 59 -4.52 -5.17 1.62
CA LEU A 59 -5.86 -4.69 1.30
C LEU A 59 -6.45 -3.98 2.52
N SER A 60 -6.81 -2.71 2.35
CA SER A 60 -7.57 -1.93 3.33
C SER A 60 -8.90 -1.52 2.74
N GLU A 61 -9.97 -1.78 3.51
CA GLU A 61 -11.32 -1.38 3.15
C GLU A 61 -11.46 0.13 3.05
N GLU A 62 -10.61 0.95 3.66
CA GLU A 62 -10.73 2.40 3.67
C GLU A 62 -9.89 3.06 2.56
N TYR A 63 -8.74 2.46 2.22
CA TYR A 63 -7.80 3.01 1.24
C TYR A 63 -7.94 2.39 -0.15
N GLY A 64 -7.92 1.05 -0.25
CA GLY A 64 -7.62 0.32 -1.49
C GLY A 64 -6.52 -0.71 -1.24
N ILE A 65 -5.51 -0.79 -2.11
CA ILE A 65 -4.39 -1.73 -1.97
C ILE A 65 -3.01 -1.07 -2.02
N ILE A 66 -2.07 -1.71 -1.36
CA ILE A 66 -0.63 -1.48 -1.52
C ILE A 66 0.00 -2.78 -1.98
N ILE A 67 0.73 -2.72 -3.09
CA ILE A 67 1.40 -3.87 -3.69
C ILE A 67 2.89 -3.71 -3.45
N ASN A 68 3.47 -4.60 -2.65
CA ASN A 68 4.91 -4.74 -2.51
C ASN A 68 5.36 -5.87 -3.43
N ILE A 69 6.33 -5.58 -4.30
CA ILE A 69 6.90 -6.53 -5.26
C ILE A 69 8.40 -6.58 -5.00
N GLU A 70 8.86 -7.74 -4.55
CA GLU A 70 10.25 -8.00 -4.20
C GLU A 70 10.81 -9.04 -5.17
N LYS A 71 11.96 -8.75 -5.78
CA LYS A 71 12.63 -9.72 -6.65
C LYS A 71 13.33 -10.77 -5.80
N GLU A 72 13.06 -12.04 -6.06
CA GLU A 72 13.83 -13.10 -5.42
C GLU A 72 15.24 -13.18 -6.01
N ASN A 73 16.23 -13.34 -5.13
CA ASN A 73 17.60 -13.66 -5.53
C ASN A 73 17.69 -15.19 -5.70
N LEU A 74 17.46 -15.66 -6.91
CA LEU A 74 17.62 -17.07 -7.27
C LEU A 74 19.07 -17.37 -7.66
N ASP A 75 19.56 -18.55 -7.28
CA ASP A 75 20.90 -19.03 -7.63
C ASP A 75 21.09 -19.26 -9.14
N TYR A 76 19.99 -19.39 -9.90
CA TYR A 76 19.99 -19.62 -11.35
C TYR A 76 19.06 -18.64 -12.11
N PRO A 77 19.43 -17.35 -12.22
CA PRO A 77 18.59 -16.32 -12.82
C PRO A 77 18.38 -16.51 -14.33
N GLU A 78 19.22 -17.29 -15.00
CA GLU A 78 19.20 -17.53 -16.45
C GLU A 78 17.93 -18.26 -16.93
N TYR A 79 17.28 -19.04 -16.06
CA TYR A 79 16.04 -19.76 -16.40
C TYR A 79 14.82 -18.86 -16.61
N PHE A 80 14.88 -17.61 -16.16
CA PHE A 80 13.75 -16.66 -16.21
C PHE A 80 14.03 -15.47 -17.15
N ALA A 81 14.96 -15.63 -18.09
CA ALA A 81 15.37 -14.57 -18.99
C ALA A 81 14.20 -14.07 -19.85
N GLY A 82 13.63 -12.92 -19.47
CA GLY A 82 12.57 -12.23 -20.19
C GLY A 82 11.15 -12.53 -19.72
N GLU A 83 10.97 -13.45 -18.78
CA GLU A 83 9.68 -13.78 -18.17
C GLU A 83 9.51 -13.10 -16.80
N ILE A 84 8.26 -12.90 -16.39
CA ILE A 84 7.88 -12.41 -15.06
C ILE A 84 7.00 -13.49 -14.45
N ASP A 85 7.52 -14.17 -13.44
CA ASP A 85 6.77 -15.13 -12.63
C ASP A 85 6.53 -14.53 -11.24
N MET A 86 5.38 -14.81 -10.64
CA MET A 86 4.91 -14.14 -9.44
C MET A 86 4.28 -15.10 -8.43
N ASN A 87 4.78 -15.06 -7.20
CA ASN A 87 4.11 -15.62 -6.04
C ASN A 87 3.25 -14.55 -5.37
N ILE A 88 1.92 -14.64 -5.52
CA ILE A 88 1.00 -13.59 -5.07
C ILE A 88 0.29 -13.98 -3.78
N SER A 89 0.35 -13.09 -2.78
CA SER A 89 -0.40 -13.18 -1.53
C SER A 89 -1.24 -11.91 -1.31
N VAL A 90 -2.48 -12.09 -0.83
CA VAL A 90 -3.39 -11.00 -0.47
C VAL A 90 -3.63 -11.05 1.03
N ILE A 91 -3.41 -9.93 1.70
CA ILE A 91 -3.41 -9.82 3.16
C ILE A 91 -4.38 -8.69 3.52
N GLU A 92 -5.45 -9.03 4.24
CA GLU A 92 -6.30 -8.02 4.87
C GLU A 92 -5.50 -7.25 5.92
N ASP A 93 -5.60 -5.93 5.88
CA ASP A 93 -4.77 -5.06 6.69
C ASP A 93 -5.49 -3.77 7.07
N ARG A 94 -4.98 -3.12 8.12
CA ARG A 94 -5.52 -1.88 8.66
C ARG A 94 -4.46 -0.80 8.59
N PHE A 95 -4.60 0.08 7.61
CA PHE A 95 -3.62 1.14 7.41
C PHE A 95 -3.74 2.23 8.47
N LEU A 96 -2.59 2.77 8.85
CA LEU A 96 -2.46 3.93 9.71
C LEU A 96 -1.83 5.08 8.94
N TYR A 97 -2.17 6.30 9.35
CA TYR A 97 -1.65 7.52 8.77
C TYR A 97 -0.82 8.24 9.84
N GLU A 98 0.51 8.10 9.78
CA GLU A 98 1.44 8.77 10.69
C GLU A 98 1.46 10.27 10.35
N VAL A 99 1.10 11.11 11.33
CA VAL A 99 1.02 12.56 11.13
C VAL A 99 2.41 13.15 10.94
N GLU A 100 2.63 13.79 9.79
CA GLU A 100 3.85 14.54 9.49
C GLU A 100 3.59 16.06 9.58
N ASN A 101 2.38 16.51 9.23
CA ASN A 101 1.92 17.88 9.38
C ASN A 101 0.52 17.96 10.04
N ILE A 102 0.28 18.98 10.85
CA ILE A 102 -0.95 19.15 11.66
C ILE A 102 -2.09 19.86 10.91
N ASP A 103 -1.86 20.26 9.65
CA ASP A 103 -2.80 21.04 8.81
C ASP A 103 -4.03 20.26 8.31
N ILE A 104 -4.43 19.19 8.99
CA ILE A 104 -5.62 18.41 8.65
C ILE A 104 -6.87 19.14 9.20
N PRO A 105 -7.85 19.49 8.36
CA PRO A 105 -9.08 20.15 8.80
C PRO A 105 -9.80 19.42 9.95
N LYS A 106 -10.28 20.18 10.93
CA LYS A 106 -11.02 19.63 12.09
C LYS A 106 -12.23 18.77 11.67
N SER A 107 -12.88 19.09 10.56
CA SER A 107 -13.98 18.29 9.99
C SER A 107 -13.54 16.88 9.64
N ILE A 108 -12.36 16.73 9.04
CA ILE A 108 -11.75 15.44 8.69
C ILE A 108 -11.31 14.71 9.96
N LEU A 109 -10.61 15.41 10.89
CA LEU A 109 -10.14 14.82 12.14
C LEU A 109 -11.25 14.20 13.00
N LYS A 110 -12.51 14.66 12.86
CA LYS A 110 -13.66 14.06 13.56
C LYS A 110 -14.02 12.66 13.06
N LYS A 111 -13.70 12.34 11.80
CA LYS A 111 -13.91 11.03 11.16
C LYS A 111 -12.76 10.05 11.42
N LEU A 112 -11.75 10.48 12.16
CA LEU A 112 -10.54 9.70 12.43
C LEU A 112 -10.40 9.37 13.91
N GLU A 113 -10.12 8.11 14.19
CA GLU A 113 -9.50 7.68 15.44
C GLU A 113 -8.04 8.13 15.46
N LYS A 114 -7.56 8.44 16.66
CA LYS A 114 -6.22 8.97 16.89
C LYS A 114 -5.52 8.08 17.89
N TYR A 115 -4.29 7.73 17.58
CA TYR A 115 -3.47 6.85 18.36
C TYR A 115 -2.14 7.53 18.63
N LYS A 116 -1.66 7.49 19.87
CA LYS A 116 -0.29 7.89 20.22
C LYS A 116 0.54 6.65 20.48
N PHE A 117 1.69 6.57 19.81
CA PHE A 117 2.70 5.55 20.09
C PHE A 117 4.07 6.23 20.07
N LEU A 118 4.79 6.14 21.19
CA LEU A 118 5.97 6.98 21.45
C LEU A 118 5.60 8.47 21.27
N ASP A 119 6.42 9.22 20.55
CA ASP A 119 6.21 10.65 20.26
C ASP A 119 5.49 10.91 18.93
N LYS A 120 4.86 9.87 18.36
CA LYS A 120 4.17 9.95 17.07
C LYS A 120 2.67 9.79 17.21
N ILE A 121 1.94 10.46 16.32
CA ILE A 121 0.49 10.41 16.22
C ILE A 121 0.12 9.66 14.94
N TYR A 122 -0.83 8.76 15.07
CA TYR A 122 -1.34 7.93 13.99
C TYR A 122 -2.84 8.11 13.89
N LEU A 123 -3.34 8.24 12.67
CA LEU A 123 -4.76 8.38 12.39
C LEU A 123 -5.29 7.12 11.73
N ARG A 124 -6.56 6.81 11.98
CA ARG A 124 -7.27 5.74 11.29
C ARG A 124 -8.71 6.19 11.01
N PRO A 125 -9.22 6.00 9.79
CA PRO A 125 -10.63 6.25 9.51
C PRO A 125 -11.52 5.33 10.36
N LYS A 126 -12.55 5.90 10.99
CA LYS A 126 -13.66 5.16 11.61
C LYS A 126 -14.97 5.28 10.83
N GLU A 127 -14.96 6.10 9.78
CA GLU A 127 -16.08 6.38 8.90
C GLU A 127 -15.55 6.43 7.46
N ASN A 128 -16.45 6.34 6.48
CA ASN A 128 -16.08 6.48 5.08
C ASN A 128 -15.54 7.89 4.79
N LEU A 129 -14.38 7.93 4.15
CA LEU A 129 -13.76 9.13 3.64
C LEU A 129 -14.10 9.28 2.15
N SER A 130 -14.40 10.51 1.73
CA SER A 130 -14.42 10.85 0.31
C SER A 130 -12.99 10.86 -0.27
N ASP A 131 -12.87 10.76 -1.59
CA ASP A 131 -11.58 10.81 -2.28
C ASP A 131 -10.80 12.10 -1.98
N ILE A 132 -11.50 13.23 -1.81
CA ILE A 132 -10.92 14.53 -1.45
C ILE A 132 -10.36 14.48 -0.02
N GLU A 133 -11.13 13.96 0.94
CA GLU A 133 -10.68 13.85 2.33
C GLU A 133 -9.48 12.90 2.47
N LEU A 134 -9.49 11.80 1.73
CA LEU A 134 -8.35 10.88 1.66
C LEU A 134 -7.12 11.58 1.07
N GLY A 135 -7.28 12.39 0.02
CA GLY A 135 -6.21 13.20 -0.56
C GLY A 135 -5.54 14.11 0.47
N VAL A 136 -6.35 14.89 1.21
CA VAL A 136 -5.86 15.80 2.26
C VAL A 136 -5.08 15.04 3.35
N ILE A 137 -5.56 13.86 3.76
CA ILE A 137 -4.84 13.04 4.73
C ILE A 137 -3.50 12.58 4.16
N LEU A 138 -3.46 12.09 2.92
CA LEU A 138 -2.24 11.58 2.29
C LEU A 138 -1.18 12.66 2.04
N GLU A 139 -1.57 13.93 1.93
CA GLU A 139 -0.64 15.06 1.81
C GLU A 139 0.04 15.41 3.14
N ASN A 140 -0.60 15.11 4.27
CA ASN A 140 -0.15 15.51 5.61
C ASN A 140 0.36 14.33 6.44
N THR A 141 0.36 13.13 5.88
CA THR A 141 0.67 11.91 6.61
C THR A 141 1.49 10.93 5.78
N LYS A 142 2.25 10.11 6.50
CA LYS A 142 2.89 8.92 5.96
C LYS A 142 2.02 7.69 6.19
N LEU A 143 1.70 7.00 5.11
CA LEU A 143 0.94 5.75 5.17
C LEU A 143 1.80 4.62 5.78
N ILE A 144 1.26 3.93 6.77
CA ILE A 144 1.87 2.80 7.48
C ILE A 144 0.95 1.59 7.34
N TYR A 145 1.52 0.45 6.98
CA TYR A 145 0.82 -0.80 6.69
C TYR A 145 1.69 -2.00 7.10
N GLY A 146 1.13 -3.20 6.94
CA GLY A 146 1.73 -4.48 7.28
C GLY A 146 1.98 -4.66 8.78
N GLU A 147 2.99 -5.45 9.11
CA GLU A 147 3.34 -5.78 10.50
C GLU A 147 3.64 -4.54 11.35
N LYS A 148 4.20 -3.49 10.74
CA LYS A 148 4.44 -2.23 11.45
C LYS A 148 3.14 -1.58 11.94
N ALA A 149 2.10 -1.54 11.11
CA ALA A 149 0.80 -0.99 11.51
C ALA A 149 0.18 -1.81 12.65
N LYS A 150 0.25 -3.14 12.57
CA LYS A 150 -0.25 -4.05 13.62
C LYS A 150 0.47 -3.82 14.96
N GLN A 151 1.80 -3.71 14.94
CA GLN A 151 2.59 -3.46 16.15
C GLN A 151 2.28 -2.11 16.80
N ILE A 152 2.10 -1.06 15.98
CA ILE A 152 1.72 0.27 16.48
C ILE A 152 0.33 0.20 17.12
N LEU A 153 -0.67 -0.37 16.43
CA LEU A 153 -2.02 -0.50 16.97
C LEU A 153 -2.03 -1.22 18.32
N ALA A 154 -1.32 -2.36 18.42
CA ALA A 154 -1.28 -3.18 19.63
C ALA A 154 -0.64 -2.48 20.84
N LYS A 155 0.28 -1.53 20.62
CA LYS A 155 1.04 -0.84 21.68
C LYS A 155 0.62 0.62 21.89
N SER A 156 -0.21 1.14 21.01
CA SER A 156 -0.66 2.54 21.05
C SER A 156 -1.73 2.78 22.10
N ARG A 157 -1.86 4.04 22.53
CA ARG A 157 -3.02 4.51 23.30
C ARG A 157 -3.93 5.35 22.41
N LYS A 158 -5.25 5.18 22.55
CA LYS A 158 -6.22 6.06 21.90
C LYS A 158 -6.19 7.44 22.56
N ILE A 159 -6.25 8.50 21.76
CA ILE A 159 -6.28 9.89 22.23
C ILE A 159 -7.45 10.65 21.59
N GLU A 160 -7.89 11.74 22.21
CA GLU A 160 -9.02 12.54 21.72
C GLU A 160 -8.57 13.77 20.90
N VAL A 161 -7.38 14.31 21.21
CA VAL A 161 -6.85 15.57 20.68
C VAL A 161 -5.45 15.34 20.09
N ILE A 162 -5.15 16.09 19.02
CA ILE A 162 -3.84 16.20 18.35
C ILE A 162 -3.26 17.56 18.70
#